data_AF-T1CK40-F1
#
_entry.id   AF-T1CK40-F1
#
_cell.length_a   1.000
_cell.length_b   1.000
_cell.length_c   1.000
_cell.angle_alpha   90.00
_cell.angle_beta   90.00
_cell.angle_gamma   90.00
#
_symmetry.space_group_name_H-M   'P 1'
#
loop_
_entity.id
_entity.type
_entity.pdbx_description
1 polymer ?
#
loop_
_entity_poly.entity_id
_entity_poly.type
_entity_poly.pdbx_seq_one_letter_code
_entity_poly.pdbx_strand_id
1 'polypeptide(L)'
;TASAPIPTLGATGNFGRIEYAYHRMALSAGIEMMECRLLEEGGRAHFMTRRFDRDPEGRKIHTQSLCAMNHMDFRQIGAHDYAQLFLLLPQLGLGPDARQEVFRRMTFNVASAICDDHTKNVTFLLPEGGAWRLSPAYDVTHAHSPSSRWTQQHLMAVNGRANGITRRDVLEVGDR
;
A
#
# COMPACT_ATOMS: atom_id res chain seq x y z
N THR A 1 43.24 -19.04 5.67
CA THR A 1 42.57 -17.74 5.95
C THR A 1 41.09 -18.02 6.16
N ALA A 2 40.62 -17.92 7.41
CA ALA A 2 39.23 -18.21 7.74
C ALA A 2 38.34 -17.03 7.31
N SER A 3 37.39 -17.27 6.40
CA SER A 3 36.38 -16.28 6.03
C SER A 3 35.47 -16.03 7.24
N ALA A 4 35.36 -14.78 7.68
CA ALA A 4 34.42 -14.40 8.72
C ALA A 4 32.97 -14.73 8.27
N PRO A 5 32.12 -15.27 9.15
CA PRO A 5 30.71 -15.49 8.81
C PRO A 5 30.03 -14.14 8.54
N ILE A 6 29.29 -14.08 7.44
CA ILE A 6 28.42 -12.94 7.11
C ILE A 6 27.45 -12.76 8.29
N PRO A 7 27.27 -11.53 8.82
CA PRO A 7 26.34 -11.29 9.91
C PRO A 7 24.96 -11.82 9.55
N THR A 8 24.46 -12.78 10.32
CA THR A 8 23.11 -13.31 10.13
C THR A 8 22.12 -12.18 10.41
N LEU A 9 21.46 -11.69 9.37
CA LEU A 9 20.20 -10.97 9.49
C LEU A 9 19.30 -11.82 10.42
N GLY A 10 18.71 -11.19 11.44
CA GLY A 10 18.10 -11.86 12.60
C GLY A 10 17.07 -12.95 12.29
N ALA A 11 16.56 -13.60 13.33
CA ALA A 11 15.64 -14.74 13.23
C ALA A 11 14.54 -14.52 12.17
N THR A 12 14.41 -15.47 11.24
CA THR A 12 13.54 -15.32 10.08
C THR A 12 12.10 -15.67 10.43
N GLY A 13 11.25 -14.64 10.50
CA GLY A 13 9.81 -14.84 10.41
C GLY A 13 9.37 -15.18 8.98
N ASN A 14 8.16 -15.71 8.82
CA ASN A 14 7.55 -15.98 7.52
C ASN A 14 7.11 -14.72 6.75
N PHE A 15 7.52 -13.53 7.19
CA PHE A 15 7.05 -12.24 6.66
C PHE A 15 7.25 -12.12 5.14
N GLY A 16 8.43 -12.45 4.61
CA GLY A 16 8.67 -12.35 3.16
C GLY A 16 7.79 -13.29 2.33
N ARG A 17 7.41 -14.46 2.86
CA ARG A 17 6.45 -15.37 2.20
C ARG A 17 5.03 -14.82 2.27
N ILE A 18 4.66 -14.21 3.40
CA ILE A 18 3.35 -13.56 3.58
C ILE A 18 3.21 -12.37 2.62
N GLU A 19 4.19 -11.48 2.55
CA GLU A 19 4.22 -10.35 1.61
C GLU A 19 4.10 -10.84 0.16
N TYR A 20 4.81 -11.91 -0.20
CA TYR A 20 4.70 -12.50 -1.54
C TYR A 20 3.30 -13.07 -1.82
N ALA A 21 2.69 -13.75 -0.84
CA ALA A 21 1.32 -14.24 -0.98
C ALA A 21 0.32 -13.09 -1.18
N TYR A 22 0.45 -12.01 -0.42
CA TYR A 22 -0.38 -10.81 -0.55
C TYR A 22 -0.20 -10.11 -1.90
N HIS A 23 1.04 -10.00 -2.39
CA HIS A 23 1.32 -9.52 -3.74
C HIS A 23 0.59 -10.35 -4.79
N ARG A 24 0.63 -11.69 -4.69
CA ARG A 24 -0.08 -12.58 -5.63
C ARG A 24 -1.60 -12.44 -5.55
N MET A 25 -2.16 -12.28 -4.35
CA MET A 25 -3.60 -12.02 -4.16
C MET A 25 -4.01 -10.66 -4.75
N ALA A 26 -3.21 -9.61 -4.54
CA ALA A 26 -3.46 -8.28 -5.07
C ALA A 26 -3.47 -8.27 -6.61
N LEU A 27 -2.48 -8.92 -7.25
CA LEU A 27 -2.46 -9.10 -8.70
C LEU A 27 -3.71 -9.86 -9.19
N SER A 28 -4.12 -10.92 -8.49
CA SER A 28 -5.34 -11.67 -8.83
C SER A 28 -6.62 -10.85 -8.65
N ALA A 29 -6.61 -9.85 -7.77
CA ALA A 29 -7.69 -8.87 -7.60
C ALA A 29 -7.64 -7.71 -8.62
N GLY A 30 -6.65 -7.73 -9.53
CA GLY A 30 -6.45 -6.72 -10.56
C GLY A 30 -5.79 -5.44 -10.06
N ILE A 31 -5.21 -5.42 -8.85
CA ILE A 31 -4.46 -4.27 -8.34
C ILE A 31 -3.12 -4.17 -9.06
N GLU A 32 -2.78 -2.97 -9.51
CA GLU A 32 -1.51 -2.70 -10.16
C GLU A 32 -0.39 -2.68 -9.12
N MET A 33 0.60 -3.57 -9.26
CA MET A 33 1.79 -3.63 -8.41
C MET A 33 3.04 -3.79 -9.25
N MET A 34 4.17 -3.34 -8.71
CA MET A 34 5.48 -3.65 -9.30
C MET A 34 5.77 -5.14 -9.23
N GLU A 35 6.61 -5.61 -10.15
CA GLU A 35 7.14 -6.98 -10.12
C GLU A 35 7.79 -7.26 -8.77
N CYS A 36 7.33 -8.33 -8.11
CA CYS A 36 7.91 -8.81 -6.88
C CYS A 36 8.36 -10.27 -7.04
N ARG A 37 9.43 -10.64 -6.36
CA ARG A 37 9.96 -12.01 -6.34
C ARG A 37 10.46 -12.38 -4.95
N LEU A 38 10.51 -13.69 -4.69
CA LEU A 38 11.05 -14.25 -3.46
C LEU A 38 12.46 -14.77 -3.73
N LEU A 39 13.46 -14.29 -2.99
CA LEU A 39 14.79 -14.89 -2.97
C LEU A 39 14.90 -15.82 -1.78
N GLU A 40 15.03 -17.11 -2.06
CA GLU A 40 15.20 -18.14 -1.04
C GLU A 40 16.69 -18.46 -0.85
N GLU A 41 17.17 -18.40 0.39
CA GLU A 41 18.57 -18.65 0.74
C GLU A 41 18.65 -19.25 2.15
N GLY A 42 19.26 -20.44 2.28
CA GLY A 42 19.52 -21.03 3.60
C GLY A 42 18.27 -21.22 4.48
N GLY A 43 17.13 -21.56 3.87
CA GLY A 43 15.83 -21.69 4.55
C GLY A 43 15.07 -20.37 4.76
N ARG A 44 15.73 -19.23 4.49
CA ARG A 44 15.13 -17.89 4.56
C ARG A 44 14.43 -17.55 3.26
N ALA A 45 13.58 -16.53 3.31
CA ALA A 45 12.89 -16.00 2.15
C ALA A 45 12.81 -14.47 2.22
N HIS A 46 13.43 -13.80 1.25
CA HIS A 46 13.50 -12.36 1.14
C HIS A 46 12.52 -11.88 0.07
N PHE A 47 11.54 -11.08 0.47
CA PHE A 47 10.64 -10.41 -0.46
C PHE A 47 11.38 -9.24 -1.13
N MET A 48 11.39 -9.22 -2.45
CA MET A 48 12.01 -8.16 -3.24
C MET A 48 10.97 -7.57 -4.18
N THR A 49 10.76 -6.26 -4.06
CA THR A 49 9.89 -5.49 -4.94
C THR A 49 10.71 -4.56 -5.83
N ARG A 50 10.38 -4.49 -7.12
CA ARG A 50 11.00 -3.51 -8.03
C ARG A 50 10.50 -2.11 -7.65
N ARG A 51 11.40 -1.13 -7.61
CA ARG A 51 11.06 0.26 -7.33
C ARG A 51 10.21 0.87 -8.44
N PHE A 52 9.07 1.47 -8.10
CA PHE A 52 8.20 2.20 -9.04
C PHE A 52 8.68 3.62 -9.35
N ASP A 53 9.55 4.19 -8.52
CA ASP A 53 10.03 5.58 -8.63
C ASP A 53 11.29 5.71 -9.51
N ARG A 54 11.49 4.74 -10.40
CA ARG A 54 12.58 4.67 -11.37
C ARG A 54 12.00 4.40 -12.75
N ASP A 55 12.46 5.16 -13.75
CA ASP A 55 12.14 4.89 -15.14
C ASP A 55 13.03 3.75 -15.70
N PRO A 56 12.82 3.30 -16.96
CA PRO A 56 13.62 2.22 -17.55
C PRO A 56 15.13 2.50 -17.59
N GLU A 57 15.53 3.77 -17.65
CA GLU A 57 16.93 4.21 -17.62
C GLU A 57 17.48 4.37 -16.19
N GLY A 58 16.65 4.11 -15.17
CA GLY A 58 17.03 4.22 -13.76
C GLY A 58 17.02 5.65 -13.21
N ARG A 59 16.47 6.62 -13.94
CA ARG A 59 16.32 8.00 -13.46
C ARG A 59 15.19 8.08 -12.45
N LYS A 60 15.33 8.98 -11.48
CA LYS A 60 14.35 9.16 -10.41
C LYS A 60 13.11 9.87 -10.94
N ILE A 61 11.94 9.29 -10.68
CA ILE A 61 10.65 9.94 -10.88
C ILE A 61 10.27 10.66 -9.57
N HIS A 62 9.76 11.89 -9.66
CA HIS A 62 9.30 12.60 -8.44
C HIS A 62 8.11 11.86 -7.83
N THR A 63 8.09 11.76 -6.51
CA THR A 63 7.05 11.03 -5.77
C THR A 63 6.58 11.82 -4.57
N GLN A 64 5.28 11.77 -4.27
CA GLN A 64 4.74 12.33 -3.04
C GLN A 64 3.61 11.48 -2.48
N SER A 65 3.63 11.24 -1.16
CA SER A 65 2.57 10.47 -0.49
C SER A 65 1.29 11.29 -0.31
N LEU A 66 0.13 10.63 -0.21
CA LEU A 66 -1.13 11.26 0.18
C LEU A 66 -0.98 12.06 1.47
N CYS A 67 -0.25 11.50 2.44
CA CYS A 67 0.08 12.17 3.70
C CYS A 67 0.64 13.58 3.50
N ALA A 68 1.60 13.72 2.59
CA ALA A 68 2.22 15.01 2.30
C ALA A 68 1.39 15.86 1.32
N MET A 69 0.75 15.24 0.32
CA MET A 69 -0.09 15.95 -0.67
C MET A 69 -1.28 16.66 -0.04
N ASN A 70 -1.87 16.09 1.02
CA ASN A 70 -3.07 16.61 1.65
C ASN A 70 -2.85 17.03 3.11
N HIS A 71 -1.59 17.27 3.51
CA HIS A 71 -1.19 17.74 4.84
C HIS A 71 -1.77 16.91 6.01
N MET A 72 -1.86 15.60 5.83
CA MET A 72 -2.41 14.68 6.82
C MET A 72 -1.34 14.23 7.81
N ASP A 73 -1.73 13.90 9.04
CA ASP A 73 -0.86 13.27 10.03
C ASP A 73 -1.20 11.78 10.20
N PHE A 74 -0.35 10.91 9.67
CA PHE A 74 -0.50 9.46 9.77
C PHE A 74 -0.44 8.92 11.22
N ARG A 75 0.00 9.73 12.19
CA ARG A 75 0.00 9.36 13.62
C ARG A 75 -1.36 9.55 14.28
N GLN A 76 -2.28 10.28 13.65
CA GLN A 76 -3.65 10.46 14.11
C GLN A 76 -4.51 9.29 13.64
N ILE A 77 -4.48 8.20 14.41
CA ILE A 77 -5.23 6.97 14.14
C ILE A 77 -6.73 7.28 14.02
N GLY A 78 -7.34 6.82 12.91
CA GLY A 78 -8.78 6.98 12.67
C GLY A 78 -9.23 8.39 12.30
N ALA A 79 -8.30 9.33 12.08
CA ALA A 79 -8.64 10.71 11.70
C ALA A 79 -8.83 10.91 10.19
N HIS A 80 -8.38 9.96 9.37
CA HIS A 80 -8.42 10.06 7.91
C HIS A 80 -9.37 9.03 7.31
N ASP A 81 -9.96 9.35 6.17
CA ASP A 81 -10.92 8.50 5.43
C ASP A 81 -10.53 8.43 3.95
N TYR A 82 -10.80 7.29 3.31
CA TYR A 82 -10.60 7.11 1.86
C TYR A 82 -11.35 8.15 1.01
N ALA A 83 -12.45 8.74 1.50
CA ALA A 83 -13.14 9.85 0.85
C ALA A 83 -12.21 11.04 0.58
N GLN A 84 -11.28 11.35 1.48
CA GLN A 84 -10.31 12.42 1.26
C GLN A 84 -9.36 12.11 0.10
N LEU A 85 -8.98 10.84 -0.07
CA LEU A 85 -8.22 10.40 -1.23
C LEU A 85 -9.03 10.54 -2.52
N PHE A 86 -10.29 10.09 -2.55
CA PHE A 86 -11.15 10.24 -3.72
C PHE A 86 -11.39 11.70 -4.12
N LEU A 87 -11.50 12.61 -3.15
CA LEU A 87 -11.61 14.06 -3.39
C LEU A 87 -10.32 14.67 -3.94
N LEU A 88 -9.15 14.12 -3.60
CA LEU A 88 -7.86 14.59 -4.08
C LEU A 88 -7.59 14.18 -5.53
N LEU A 89 -8.02 12.98 -5.96
CA LEU A 89 -7.76 12.45 -7.31
C LEU A 89 -8.08 13.46 -8.44
N PRO A 90 -9.29 14.06 -8.54
CA PRO A 90 -9.59 15.02 -9.60
C PRO A 90 -8.75 16.31 -9.51
N GLN A 91 -8.34 16.74 -8.31
CA GLN A 91 -7.48 17.93 -8.14
C GLN A 91 -6.08 17.71 -8.71
N LEU A 92 -5.64 16.45 -8.77
CA LEU A 92 -4.38 16.04 -9.40
C LEU A 92 -4.56 15.68 -10.89
N GLY A 93 -5.76 15.80 -11.46
CA GLY A 93 -6.06 15.42 -12.84
C GLY A 93 -6.19 13.91 -13.06
N LEU A 94 -6.35 13.12 -11.99
CA LEU A 94 -6.50 11.66 -12.11
C LEU A 94 -7.97 11.29 -12.44
N GLY A 95 -8.13 10.52 -13.52
CA GLY A 95 -9.42 10.13 -14.09
C GLY A 95 -10.05 8.86 -13.48
N PRO A 96 -11.07 8.29 -14.16
CA PRO A 96 -11.83 7.13 -13.70
C PRO A 96 -10.97 5.89 -13.38
N ASP A 97 -9.93 5.62 -14.17
CA ASP A 97 -9.08 4.44 -13.97
C ASP A 97 -8.36 4.48 -12.60
N ALA A 98 -7.87 5.66 -12.21
CA ALA A 98 -7.24 5.84 -10.90
C ALA A 98 -8.26 5.71 -9.76
N ARG A 99 -9.51 6.16 -9.97
CA ARG A 99 -10.58 5.99 -8.97
C ARG A 99 -10.93 4.52 -8.79
N GLN A 100 -11.07 3.77 -9.89
CA GLN A 100 -11.30 2.32 -9.85
C GLN A 100 -10.15 1.59 -9.15
N GLU A 101 -8.91 1.97 -9.43
CA GLU A 101 -7.73 1.40 -8.79
C GLU A 101 -7.71 1.68 -7.27
N VAL A 102 -7.96 2.92 -6.85
CA VAL A 102 -8.08 3.26 -5.42
C VAL A 102 -9.22 2.48 -4.75
N PHE A 103 -10.37 2.35 -5.41
CA PHE A 103 -11.50 1.59 -4.89
C PHE A 103 -11.16 0.10 -4.71
N ARG A 104 -10.46 -0.51 -5.68
CA ARG A 104 -9.95 -1.89 -5.56
C ARG A 104 -8.98 -2.03 -4.39
N ARG A 105 -8.03 -1.11 -4.23
CA ARG A 105 -7.06 -1.11 -3.12
C ARG A 105 -7.75 -0.99 -1.76
N MET A 106 -8.68 -0.04 -1.61
CA MET A 106 -9.49 0.12 -0.40
C MET A 106 -10.26 -1.17 -0.06
N THR A 107 -10.99 -1.71 -1.04
CA THR A 107 -11.78 -2.94 -0.86
C THR A 107 -10.89 -4.13 -0.48
N PHE A 108 -9.73 -4.26 -1.13
CA PHE A 108 -8.78 -5.33 -0.87
C PHE A 108 -8.15 -5.21 0.52
N ASN A 109 -7.80 -4.00 0.95
CA ASN A 109 -7.26 -3.76 2.29
C ASN A 109 -8.26 -4.23 3.36
N VAL A 110 -9.53 -3.85 3.22
CA VAL A 110 -10.62 -4.29 4.11
C VAL A 110 -10.79 -5.81 4.08
N ALA A 111 -10.91 -6.40 2.88
CA ALA A 111 -11.15 -7.84 2.73
C ALA A 111 -9.98 -8.71 3.22
N SER A 112 -8.76 -8.17 3.21
CA SER A 112 -7.53 -8.91 3.51
C SER A 112 -6.87 -8.52 4.84
N ALA A 113 -7.59 -7.78 5.70
CA ALA A 113 -7.14 -7.31 7.01
C ALA A 113 -5.78 -6.57 6.99
N ILE A 114 -5.64 -5.67 6.01
CA ILE A 114 -4.50 -4.76 5.89
C ILE A 114 -4.86 -3.49 6.64
N CYS A 115 -4.72 -3.50 7.97
CA CYS A 115 -5.11 -2.37 8.79
C CYS A 115 -4.02 -1.29 8.91
N ASP A 116 -2.80 -1.52 8.38
CA ASP A 116 -1.75 -0.50 8.27
C ASP A 116 -1.87 0.35 6.98
N ASP A 117 -3.10 0.58 6.53
CA ASP A 117 -3.45 1.30 5.31
C ASP A 117 -3.40 2.83 5.46
N HIS A 118 -2.35 3.33 6.13
CA HIS A 118 -2.20 4.74 6.43
C HIS A 118 -1.88 5.61 5.21
N THR A 119 -2.02 6.92 5.37
CA THR A 119 -1.85 7.93 4.31
C THR A 119 -0.45 7.98 3.67
N LYS A 120 0.57 7.30 4.23
CA LYS A 120 1.88 7.14 3.60
C LYS A 120 1.99 5.95 2.64
N ASN A 121 0.99 5.06 2.61
CA ASN A 121 0.93 3.88 1.74
C ASN A 121 0.17 4.15 0.42
N VAL A 122 -0.20 5.41 0.19
CA VAL A 122 -0.70 5.89 -1.09
C VAL A 122 0.26 6.96 -1.59
N THR A 123 0.83 6.76 -2.78
CA THR A 123 1.79 7.68 -3.39
C THR A 123 1.39 8.04 -4.81
N PHE A 124 1.73 9.26 -5.20
CA PHE A 124 1.59 9.80 -6.55
C PHE A 124 2.97 10.04 -7.17
N LEU A 125 3.05 9.87 -8.49
CA LEU A 125 4.24 10.06 -9.28
C LEU A 125 4.06 11.27 -10.19
N LEU A 126 5.11 12.07 -10.35
CA LEU A 126 5.19 13.15 -11.32
C LEU A 126 6.42 12.94 -12.20
N PRO A 127 6.27 12.35 -13.40
CA PRO A 127 7.33 12.30 -14.39
C PRO A 127 7.74 13.71 -14.81
N GLU A 128 9.00 13.88 -15.21
CA GLU A 128 9.49 15.15 -15.74
C GLU A 128 8.70 15.57 -16.98
N GLY A 129 8.18 16.80 -16.98
CA GLY A 129 7.31 17.31 -18.04
C GLY A 129 5.94 16.62 -18.15
N GLY A 130 5.59 15.73 -17.23
CA GLY A 130 4.35 14.96 -17.23
C GLY A 130 3.28 15.48 -16.27
N ALA A 131 2.23 14.69 -16.11
CA ALA A 131 1.15 14.91 -15.14
C ALA A 131 1.25 13.93 -13.96
N TRP A 132 0.56 14.26 -12.87
CA TRP A 132 0.43 13.35 -11.74
C TRP A 132 -0.24 12.04 -12.15
N ARG A 133 0.25 10.92 -11.62
CA ARG A 133 -0.37 9.61 -11.74
C ARG A 133 -0.29 8.86 -10.41
N LEU A 134 -1.21 7.93 -10.20
CA LEU A 134 -1.16 7.05 -9.03
C LEU A 134 0.02 6.08 -9.19
N SER A 135 0.78 5.85 -8.12
CA SER A 135 1.82 4.81 -8.12
C SER A 135 1.20 3.40 -8.09
N PRO A 136 1.90 2.36 -8.58
CA PRO A 136 1.56 0.98 -8.26
C PRO A 136 1.47 0.76 -6.75
N ALA A 137 0.59 -0.13 -6.29
CA ALA A 137 0.47 -0.45 -4.88
C ALA A 137 1.78 -1.07 -4.35
N TYR A 138 2.07 -0.78 -3.09
CA TYR A 138 3.21 -1.28 -2.33
C TYR A 138 2.80 -1.43 -0.87
N ASP A 139 3.63 -2.13 -0.09
CA ASP A 139 3.36 -2.40 1.34
C ASP A 139 2.01 -3.10 1.58
N VAL A 140 1.69 -4.05 0.70
CA VAL A 140 0.46 -4.84 0.74
C VAL A 140 0.77 -6.14 1.47
N THR A 141 0.43 -6.22 2.76
CA THR A 141 0.70 -7.39 3.61
C THR A 141 -0.30 -7.49 4.76
N HIS A 142 -0.45 -8.67 5.36
CA HIS A 142 -1.32 -8.84 6.54
C HIS A 142 -0.87 -7.92 7.67
N ALA A 143 -1.78 -7.06 8.14
CA ALA A 143 -1.47 -6.10 9.19
C ALA A 143 -2.67 -5.93 10.12
N HIS A 144 -2.97 -6.96 10.91
CA HIS A 144 -3.99 -6.88 11.94
C HIS A 144 -3.52 -7.55 13.23
N SER A 145 -3.67 -6.85 14.35
CA SER A 145 -3.41 -7.38 15.69
C SER A 145 -4.31 -6.67 16.71
N PRO A 146 -5.21 -7.40 17.41
CA PRO A 146 -6.13 -6.80 18.39
C PRO A 146 -5.43 -6.04 19.54
N SER A 147 -4.18 -6.39 19.86
CA SER A 147 -3.39 -5.76 20.91
C SER A 147 -2.51 -4.61 20.41
N SER A 148 -2.48 -4.35 19.09
CA SER A 148 -1.65 -3.31 18.50
C SER A 148 -2.42 -2.00 18.39
N ARG A 149 -1.90 -0.94 19.03
CA ARG A 149 -2.45 0.41 18.87
C ARG A 149 -2.56 0.85 17.40
N TRP A 150 -1.66 0.37 16.54
CA TRP A 150 -1.56 0.79 15.14
C TRP A 150 -2.37 -0.08 14.18
N THR A 151 -2.63 -1.33 14.53
CA THR A 151 -3.22 -2.32 13.60
C THR A 151 -4.38 -3.11 14.20
N GLN A 152 -4.97 -2.62 15.30
CA GLN A 152 -6.25 -3.14 15.83
C GLN A 152 -7.47 -2.72 14.99
N GLN A 153 -7.29 -1.76 14.08
CA GLN A 153 -8.31 -1.21 13.17
C GLN A 153 -7.60 -0.56 11.98
N HIS A 154 -8.31 -0.33 10.88
CA HIS A 154 -7.77 0.38 9.71
C HIS A 154 -7.30 1.79 10.10
N LEU A 155 -6.18 2.22 9.54
CA LEU A 155 -5.61 3.55 9.78
C LEU A 155 -6.27 4.61 8.90
N MET A 156 -6.92 4.20 7.79
CA MET A 156 -7.87 5.01 7.04
C MET A 156 -9.28 4.43 7.13
N ALA A 157 -10.25 5.26 7.50
CA ALA A 157 -11.65 4.88 7.55
C ALA A 157 -12.25 4.67 6.15
N VAL A 158 -13.27 3.81 6.10
CA VAL A 158 -14.15 3.62 4.95
C VAL A 158 -15.55 4.00 5.39
N ASN A 159 -16.11 5.04 4.77
CA ASN A 159 -17.44 5.56 5.12
C ASN A 159 -17.55 5.94 6.61
N GLY A 160 -16.50 6.56 7.16
CA GLY A 160 -16.43 6.97 8.56
C GLY A 160 -16.18 5.84 9.56
N ARG A 161 -15.91 4.60 9.10
CA ARG A 161 -15.60 3.45 9.95
C ARG A 161 -14.17 2.97 9.74
N ALA A 162 -13.40 2.88 10.83
CA ALA A 162 -12.06 2.28 10.85
C ALA A 162 -12.08 0.81 11.31
N ASN A 163 -13.14 0.38 11.99
CA ASN A 163 -13.34 -0.99 12.46
C ASN A 163 -14.75 -1.47 12.11
N GLY A 164 -14.92 -2.79 11.98
CA GLY A 164 -16.21 -3.40 11.63
C GLY A 164 -16.76 -2.89 10.31
N ILE A 165 -15.88 -2.60 9.34
CA ILE A 165 -16.24 -2.13 8.00
C ILE A 165 -17.02 -3.24 7.30
N THR A 166 -18.26 -2.93 6.90
CA THR A 166 -19.13 -3.89 6.24
C THR A 166 -19.07 -3.75 4.72
N ARG A 167 -19.58 -4.76 4.01
CA ARG A 167 -19.78 -4.66 2.55
C ARG A 167 -20.63 -3.45 2.16
N ARG A 168 -21.60 -3.07 2.99
CA ARG A 168 -22.44 -1.90 2.75
C ARG A 168 -21.61 -0.62 2.78
N ASP A 169 -20.73 -0.46 3.76
CA ASP A 169 -19.85 0.71 3.88
C ASP A 169 -18.96 0.87 2.64
N VAL A 170 -18.41 -0.24 2.13
CA VAL A 170 -17.62 -0.25 0.89
C VAL A 170 -18.46 0.15 -0.32
N LEU A 171 -19.67 -0.38 -0.46
CA LEU A 171 -20.57 -0.04 -1.58
C LEU A 171 -21.04 1.41 -1.54
N GLU A 172 -21.34 1.96 -0.36
CA GLU A 172 -21.73 3.37 -0.21
C GLU A 172 -20.61 4.33 -0.65
N VAL A 173 -19.33 3.93 -0.58
CA VAL A 173 -18.23 4.69 -1.19
C VAL A 173 -18.23 4.55 -2.70
N GLY A 174 -18.57 3.38 -3.25
CA GLY A 174 -18.62 3.12 -4.69
C GLY A 174 -19.78 3.82 -5.41
N ASP A 175 -20.86 4.14 -4.71
CA ASP A 175 -22.04 4.85 -5.25
C ASP A 175 -21.85 6.39 -5.35
N ARG A 176 -20.75 6.94 -4.84
CA ARG A 176 -20.42 8.38 -4.83
C ARG A 176 -19.55 8.81 -5.99
#